data_AF-A0A972VY64-F1
#
_entry.id   AF-A0A972VY64-F1
#
_cell.length_a   1.000
_cell.length_b   1.000
_cell.length_c   1.000
_cell.angle_alpha   90.00
_cell.angle_beta   90.00
_cell.angle_gamma   90.00
#
_symmetry.space_group_name_H-M   'P 1'
#
loop_
_entity.id
_entity.type
_entity.pdbx_description
1 polymer ?
#
loop_
_entity_poly.entity_id
_entity_poly.type
_entity_poly.pdbx_seq_one_letter_code
_entity_poly.pdbx_strand_id
1 'polypeptide(L)'
;MLEGGSVARYVADQFDLVWSVVAKAQRNQPNLAADIGRYAFSLPRPREGNKSVGYTLLGDGDAAIVSVTNVQNKSAGDDVQNVASLARILSSQQGSGDFLDWREGLALNATVNRSN
;
A
#
# COMPACT_ATOMS: atom_id res chain seq x y z
N MET A 1 -28.55 -7.05 13.12
CA MET A 1 -27.19 -7.46 12.75
C MET A 1 -27.08 -7.30 11.23
N LEU A 2 -26.59 -6.16 10.76
CA LEU A 2 -26.43 -5.88 9.33
C LEU A 2 -25.04 -6.38 8.93
N GLU A 3 -24.96 -7.47 8.17
CA GLU A 3 -23.68 -7.90 7.60
C GLU A 3 -23.12 -6.76 6.75
N GLY A 4 -21.92 -6.27 7.11
CA GLY A 4 -21.28 -5.05 6.63
C GLY A 4 -20.85 -5.08 5.16
N GLY A 5 -21.79 -5.30 4.27
CA GLY A 5 -21.60 -5.45 2.83
C GLY A 5 -22.87 -5.84 2.08
N SER A 6 -23.98 -6.14 2.77
CA SER A 6 -25.21 -6.65 2.13
C SER A 6 -25.71 -5.81 0.96
N VAL A 7 -25.74 -4.48 1.11
CA VAL A 7 -26.21 -3.58 0.06
C VAL A 7 -25.22 -3.46 -1.10
N ALA A 8 -23.91 -3.40 -0.83
CA ALA A 8 -22.91 -3.23 -1.88
C ALA A 8 -22.69 -4.54 -2.67
N ARG A 9 -22.75 -5.68 -1.99
CA ARG A 9 -22.77 -7.00 -2.62
C ARG A 9 -24.02 -7.20 -3.48
N TYR A 10 -25.19 -6.78 -2.97
CA TYR A 10 -26.44 -6.84 -3.73
C TYR A 10 -26.37 -6.03 -5.03
N VAL A 11 -25.84 -4.80 -4.96
CA VAL A 11 -25.64 -3.98 -6.16
C VAL A 11 -24.62 -4.62 -7.10
N ALA A 12 -23.50 -5.14 -6.59
CA ALA A 12 -22.50 -5.79 -7.43
C ALA A 12 -23.08 -6.98 -8.22
N ASP A 13 -23.90 -7.82 -7.57
CA ASP A 13 -24.57 -8.97 -8.19
C ASP A 13 -25.55 -8.54 -9.31
N GLN A 14 -26.24 -7.41 -9.14
CA GLN A 14 -27.14 -6.87 -10.18
C GLN A 14 -26.42 -6.40 -11.45
N PHE A 15 -25.14 -6.05 -11.34
CA PHE A 15 -24.33 -5.53 -12.44
C PHE A 15 -23.25 -6.50 -12.90
N ASP A 16 -23.30 -7.77 -12.48
CA ASP A 16 -22.30 -8.81 -12.78
C ASP A 16 -20.86 -8.40 -12.37
N LEU A 17 -20.76 -7.66 -11.26
CA LEU A 17 -19.50 -7.17 -10.72
C LEU A 17 -18.99 -8.06 -9.59
N VAL A 18 -17.66 -8.19 -9.47
CA VAL A 18 -17.03 -8.99 -8.43
C VAL A 18 -16.95 -8.21 -7.12
N TRP A 19 -17.59 -8.71 -6.06
CA TRP A 19 -17.49 -8.15 -4.71
C TRP A 19 -16.65 -9.04 -3.79
N SER A 20 -15.47 -8.55 -3.38
CA SER A 20 -14.58 -9.24 -2.44
C SER A 20 -14.54 -8.53 -1.09
N VAL A 21 -14.58 -9.31 0.00
CA VAL A 21 -14.46 -8.79 1.37
C VAL A 21 -13.11 -9.22 1.94
N VAL A 22 -12.25 -8.23 2.20
CA VAL A 22 -10.93 -8.46 2.82
C VAL A 22 -11.00 -8.15 4.31
N ALA A 23 -10.98 -9.19 5.14
CA ALA A 23 -10.88 -9.02 6.58
C ALA A 23 -9.47 -8.60 6.97
N LYS A 24 -9.35 -7.60 7.86
CA LYS A 24 -8.07 -7.11 8.41
C LYS A 24 -7.05 -6.72 7.33
N ALA A 25 -7.50 -6.00 6.30
CA ALA A 25 -6.62 -5.48 5.26
C ALA A 25 -5.49 -4.63 5.87
N GLN A 26 -4.27 -4.79 5.36
CA GLN A 26 -3.10 -4.02 5.75
C GLN A 26 -2.74 -3.00 4.65
N ARG A 27 -2.10 -1.88 5.03
CA ARG A 27 -1.67 -0.85 4.06
C ARG A 27 -0.81 -1.41 2.93
N ASN A 28 0.04 -2.39 3.22
CA ASN A 28 1.00 -2.97 2.27
C ASN A 28 0.71 -4.46 2.02
N GLN A 29 -0.56 -4.83 1.82
CA GLN A 29 -0.93 -6.21 1.55
C GLN A 29 -0.56 -6.60 0.09
N PRO A 30 0.25 -7.65 -0.14
CA PRO A 30 0.74 -7.99 -1.48
C PRO A 30 -0.36 -8.42 -2.47
N ASN A 31 -1.49 -8.92 -1.97
CA ASN A 31 -2.61 -9.40 -2.78
C ASN A 31 -3.76 -8.37 -2.89
N LEU A 32 -3.49 -7.10 -2.63
CA LEU A 32 -4.44 -6.00 -2.79
C LEU A 32 -3.82 -4.95 -3.69
N ALA A 33 -4.58 -4.49 -4.70
CA ALA A 33 -4.11 -3.40 -5.56
C ALA A 33 -3.73 -2.18 -4.69
N ALA A 34 -2.55 -1.62 -4.94
CA ALA A 34 -1.99 -0.56 -4.11
C ALA A 34 -2.89 0.68 -4.06
N ASP A 35 -3.58 0.99 -5.16
CA ASP A 35 -4.53 2.12 -5.27
C ASP A 35 -5.75 1.91 -4.38
N ILE A 36 -6.33 0.70 -4.38
CA ILE A 36 -7.46 0.33 -3.52
C ILE A 36 -7.05 0.43 -2.05
N GLY A 37 -5.88 -0.10 -1.70
CA GLY A 37 -5.32 -0.02 -0.35
C GLY A 37 -5.15 1.43 0.08
N ARG A 38 -4.43 2.24 -0.69
CA ARG A 38 -4.20 3.67 -0.37
C ARG A 38 -5.50 4.43 -0.20
N TYR A 39 -6.45 4.25 -1.12
CA TYR A 39 -7.72 4.94 -1.05
C TYR A 39 -8.55 4.51 0.17
N ALA A 40 -8.65 3.21 0.45
CA ALA A 40 -9.32 2.70 1.65
C ALA A 40 -8.80 3.35 2.95
N PHE A 41 -7.48 3.51 3.07
CA PHE A 41 -6.86 4.13 4.25
C PHE A 41 -6.90 5.67 4.26
N SER A 42 -7.34 6.31 3.17
CA SER A 42 -7.59 7.75 3.09
C SER A 42 -9.03 8.14 3.50
N LEU A 43 -9.96 7.17 3.46
CA LEU A 43 -11.35 7.42 3.81
C LEU A 43 -11.50 7.79 5.29
N PRO A 44 -12.46 8.66 5.63
CA PRO A 44 -12.73 9.03 7.01
C PRO A 44 -13.10 7.78 7.81
N ARG A 45 -12.67 7.76 9.07
CA ARG A 45 -12.94 6.62 9.96
C ARG A 45 -14.47 6.43 10.10
N PRO A 46 -15.01 5.25 9.78
CA PRO A 46 -16.42 4.98 9.98
C PRO A 46 -16.75 5.03 11.48
N ARG A 47 -17.89 5.63 11.82
CA ARG A 47 -18.46 5.53 13.18
C ARG A 47 -18.90 4.09 13.43
N GLU A 48 -18.97 3.69 14.70
CA GLU A 48 -19.45 2.34 15.06
C GLU A 48 -20.84 2.09 14.46
N GLY A 49 -21.01 0.95 13.79
CA GLY A 49 -22.23 0.61 13.06
C GLY A 49 -22.44 1.33 11.72
N ASN A 50 -21.57 2.26 11.33
CA ASN A 50 -21.58 2.93 10.02
C ASN A 50 -20.46 2.41 9.12
N LYS A 51 -20.54 2.78 7.83
CA LYS A 51 -19.54 2.46 6.80
C LYS A 51 -19.11 3.71 6.05
N SER A 52 -17.85 3.78 5.68
CA SER A 52 -17.33 4.81 4.78
C SER A 52 -17.24 4.22 3.38
N VAL A 53 -17.90 4.83 2.41
CA VAL A 53 -17.93 4.36 1.02
C VAL A 53 -17.33 5.44 0.14
N GLY A 54 -16.49 5.04 -0.80
CA GLY A 54 -15.95 5.90 -1.85
C GLY A 54 -15.60 5.08 -3.08
N TYR A 55 -14.97 5.71 -4.06
CA TYR A 55 -14.53 5.07 -5.29
C TYR A 55 -13.12 5.54 -5.65
N THR A 56 -12.36 4.67 -6.29
CA THR A 56 -11.03 4.99 -6.83
C THR A 56 -10.91 4.48 -8.25
N LEU A 57 -10.11 5.19 -9.05
CA LEU A 57 -9.63 4.69 -10.32
C LEU A 57 -8.38 3.85 -10.07
N LEU A 58 -8.26 2.75 -10.80
CA LEU A 58 -7.09 1.88 -10.85
C LEU A 58 -6.14 2.36 -11.98
N GLY A 59 -4.88 1.98 -11.89
CA GLY A 59 -3.86 2.38 -12.89
C GLY A 59 -4.10 1.85 -14.31
N ASP A 60 -4.98 0.87 -14.47
CA ASP A 60 -5.44 0.31 -15.75
C ASP A 60 -6.66 1.06 -16.35
N GLY A 61 -7.22 2.02 -15.61
CA GLY A 61 -8.39 2.81 -16.03
C GLY A 61 -9.72 2.27 -15.49
N ASP A 62 -9.71 1.14 -14.78
CA ASP A 62 -10.91 0.60 -14.16
C ASP A 62 -11.31 1.38 -12.90
N ALA A 63 -12.57 1.25 -12.48
CA ALA A 63 -13.08 1.89 -11.27
C ALA A 63 -13.44 0.84 -10.22
N ALA A 64 -12.96 1.02 -9.00
CA ALA A 64 -13.31 0.19 -7.84
C ALA A 64 -14.11 0.98 -6.81
N ILE A 65 -15.19 0.37 -6.32
CA ILE A 65 -15.93 0.86 -5.15
C ILE A 65 -15.29 0.28 -3.89
N VAL A 66 -15.00 1.16 -2.93
CA VAL A 66 -14.34 0.81 -1.68
C VAL A 66 -15.27 1.11 -0.51
N SER A 67 -15.57 0.09 0.29
CA SER A 67 -16.37 0.21 1.51
C SER A 67 -15.55 -0.20 2.72
N VAL A 68 -15.29 0.74 3.62
CA VAL A 68 -14.57 0.52 4.87
C VAL A 68 -15.57 0.44 6.03
N THR A 69 -15.60 -0.70 6.70
CA THR A 69 -16.55 -0.99 7.79
C THR A 69 -15.94 -0.81 9.17
N ASN A 70 -14.65 -1.11 9.34
CA ASN A 70 -13.97 -0.96 10.62
C ASN A 70 -12.47 -0.70 10.39
N VAL A 71 -11.89 0.16 11.23
CA VAL A 71 -10.46 0.50 11.21
C VAL A 71 -9.90 0.27 12.60
N GLN A 72 -8.93 -0.63 12.69
CA GLN A 72 -8.15 -0.89 13.90
C GLN A 72 -6.77 -0.25 13.75
N ASN A 73 -6.40 0.60 14.70
CA ASN A 73 -5.03 1.09 14.81
C ASN A 73 -4.20 0.08 15.60
N LYS A 74 -2.95 -0.13 15.18
CA LYS A 74 -1.99 -0.84 16.01
C LYS A 74 -1.66 -0.01 17.25
N SER A 75 -1.40 -0.70 18.36
CA SER A 75 -0.88 -0.07 19.57
C SER A 75 0.54 0.47 19.31
N ALA A 76 0.91 1.59 19.92
CA ALA A 76 2.25 2.16 19.81
C ALA A 76 3.38 1.19 20.23
N GLY A 77 3.07 0.16 21.01
CA GLY A 77 4.02 -0.90 21.40
C GLY A 77 4.35 -1.91 20.29
N ASP A 78 3.48 -2.06 19.28
CA ASP A 78 3.68 -3.02 18.17
C ASP A 78 4.60 -2.47 17.06
N ASP A 79 5.01 -1.19 17.15
CA ASP A 79 5.76 -0.50 16.09
C ASP A 79 7.27 -0.76 16.13
N VAL A 80 7.81 -1.33 17.23
CA VAL A 80 9.28 -1.53 17.38
C VAL A 80 9.85 -2.44 16.30
N GLN A 81 9.12 -3.50 15.91
CA GLN A 81 9.53 -4.38 14.81
C GLN A 81 9.47 -3.68 13.44
N ASN A 82 8.54 -2.72 13.30
CA ASN A 82 8.33 -1.95 12.08
C ASN A 82 9.43 -0.87 11.92
N VAL A 83 9.87 -0.27 13.02
CA VAL A 83 11.01 0.67 13.03
C VAL A 83 12.29 -0.06 12.64
N ALA A 84 12.52 -1.27 13.15
CA ALA A 84 13.71 -2.06 12.81
C ALA A 84 13.74 -2.49 11.33
N SER A 85 12.59 -2.84 10.75
CA SER A 85 12.50 -3.17 9.32
C SER A 85 12.69 -1.93 8.44
N LEU A 86 12.10 -0.79 8.83
CA LEU A 86 12.32 0.50 8.16
C LEU A 86 13.79 0.93 8.20
N ALA A 87 14.44 0.82 9.37
CA ALA A 87 15.86 1.12 9.51
C ALA A 87 16.72 0.28 8.56
N ARG A 88 16.44 -1.03 8.45
CA ARG A 88 17.15 -1.92 7.52
C ARG A 88 16.98 -1.51 6.05
N ILE A 89 15.77 -1.14 5.65
CA ILE A 89 15.49 -0.68 4.28
C ILE A 89 16.24 0.62 4.00
N LEU A 90 16.18 1.57 4.92
CA LEU A 90 16.87 2.86 4.79
C LEU A 90 18.40 2.68 4.71
N SER A 91 18.98 1.83 5.57
CA SER A 91 20.41 1.50 5.52
C SER A 91 20.81 0.85 4.18
N SER A 92 19.97 -0.02 3.63
CA SER A 92 20.22 -0.64 2.33
C SER A 92 20.18 0.38 1.18
N GLN A 93 19.25 1.34 1.23
CA GLN A 93 19.17 2.39 0.22
C GLN A 93 20.36 3.33 0.31
N GLN A 94 20.73 3.75 1.53
CA GLN A 94 21.89 4.59 1.77
C GLN A 94 23.18 3.93 1.27
N GLY A 95 23.43 2.67 1.64
CA GLY A 95 24.62 1.95 1.18
C GLY A 95 24.66 1.75 -0.34
N SER A 96 23.51 1.66 -0.99
CA SER A 96 23.43 1.60 -2.46
C SER A 96 23.81 2.94 -3.11
N GLY A 97 23.37 4.06 -2.53
CA GLY A 97 23.77 5.40 -2.95
C GLY A 97 25.27 5.63 -2.77
N ASP A 98 25.79 5.36 -1.57
CA ASP A 98 27.21 5.52 -1.25
C ASP A 98 28.12 4.70 -2.19
N PHE A 99 27.69 3.49 -2.57
CA PHE A 99 28.41 2.65 -3.53
C PHE A 99 28.40 3.23 -4.95
N LEU A 100 27.28 3.81 -5.40
CA LEU A 100 27.17 4.45 -6.71
C LEU A 100 28.08 5.69 -6.78
N ASP A 101 28.06 6.52 -5.74
CA ASP A 101 28.88 7.72 -5.63
C ASP A 101 30.37 7.36 -5.60
N TRP A 102 30.75 6.33 -4.84
CA TRP A 102 32.11 5.81 -4.83
C TRP A 102 32.54 5.30 -6.21
N ARG A 103 31.68 4.54 -6.91
CA ARG A 103 31.97 4.02 -8.25
C ARG A 103 32.13 5.14 -9.26
N GLU A 104 31.29 6.17 -9.20
CA GLU A 104 31.38 7.35 -10.06
C GLU A 104 32.64 8.16 -9.78
N GLY A 105 32.99 8.35 -8.50
CA GLY A 105 34.25 8.98 -8.08
C GLY A 105 35.48 8.24 -8.58
N LEU A 106 35.47 6.90 -8.57
CA LEU A 106 36.54 6.11 -9.18
C LEU A 106 36.58 6.24 -10.70
N ALA A 107 35.44 6.25 -11.38
CA ALA A 107 35.38 6.42 -12.83
C ALA A 107 35.90 7.80 -13.28
N LEU A 108 35.62 8.86 -12.51
CA LEU A 108 36.10 10.21 -12.79
C LEU A 108 37.60 10.39 -12.55
N ASN A 109 38.16 9.70 -11.55
CA ASN A 109 39.58 9.83 -11.17
C ASN A 109 40.49 8.78 -11.81
N ALA A 110 39.94 7.73 -12.43
CA ALA A 110 40.72 6.73 -13.13
C ALA A 110 41.03 7.20 -14.57
N THR A 111 42.31 7.46 -14.85
CA THR A 111 42.80 7.57 -16.24
C THR A 111 42.79 6.18 -16.88
N VAL A 112 41.63 5.75 -17.39
CA VAL A 112 41.48 4.45 -18.08
C VAL A 112 42.00 4.60 -19.51
N ASN A 113 43.26 4.25 -19.75
CA ASN A 113 43.80 4.15 -21.10
C ASN A 113 43.57 2.73 -21.62
N ARG A 114 42.63 2.57 -22.56
CA ARG A 114 42.36 1.28 -23.21
C ARG A 114 43.43 1.04 -24.26
N SER A 115 44.44 0.23 -23.93
CA SER A 115 45.43 -0.24 -24.90
C SER A 115 44.76 -1.26 -25.84
N ASN A 116 44.67 -0.90 -27.13
CA ASN A 116 44.46 -1.84 -28.23
C ASN A 116 45.73 -2.65 -28.49
#